data_AF-A0A656JJ26-F1
#
_entry.id   AF-A0A656JJ26-F1
#
_cell.length_a   1.000
_cell.length_b   1.000
_cell.length_c   1.000
_cell.angle_alpha   90.00
_cell.angle_beta   90.00
_cell.angle_gamma   90.00
#
_symmetry.space_group_name_H-M   'P 1'
#
loop_
_entity.id
_entity.type
_entity.pdbx_description
1 polymer ?
#
loop_
_entity_poly.entity_id
_entity_poly.type
_entity_poly.pdbx_seq_one_letter_code
_entity_poly.pdbx_strand_id
1 'polypeptide(L)'
;MSPYKMSGMTVVSFSGGRTSAYMLRQVLDANDDLDDLIVTFANTGKEHPATLDFVNECARRWQVPIVWLEYRDDDRGFAIVTYETA
;
A
#
# COMPACT_ATOMS: atom_id res chain seq x y z
N MET A 1 16.27 18.61 3.46
CA MET A 1 15.77 17.27 3.86
C MET A 1 14.55 16.97 3.00
N SER A 2 14.40 15.76 2.45
CA SER A 2 13.22 15.40 1.65
C SER A 2 11.95 15.48 2.52
N PRO A 3 10.82 16.02 2.03
CA PRO A 3 9.56 16.02 2.76
C PRO A 3 8.98 14.59 2.95
N TYR A 4 9.56 13.60 2.27
CA TYR A 4 9.17 12.19 2.36
C TYR A 4 10.10 11.37 3.26
N LYS A 5 11.04 12.01 3.97
CA LYS A 5 11.92 11.34 4.91
C LYS A 5 11.10 10.88 6.12
N MET A 6 11.17 9.60 6.44
CA MET A 6 10.52 9.04 7.64
C MET A 6 11.30 9.45 8.89
N SER A 7 10.58 9.64 10.00
CA SER A 7 11.15 9.97 11.32
C SER A 7 10.83 8.91 12.39
N GLY A 8 10.31 7.75 11.96
CA GLY A 8 9.90 6.61 12.78
C GLY A 8 8.80 5.84 12.08
N MET A 9 8.07 5.00 12.83
CA MET A 9 6.93 4.22 12.34
C MET A 9 5.98 5.07 11.48
N THR A 10 5.83 4.69 10.22
CA THR A 10 5.11 5.46 9.21
C THR A 10 4.14 4.56 8.46
N VAL A 11 2.88 5.00 8.35
CA VAL A 11 1.87 4.33 7.54
C VAL A 11 1.60 5.13 6.28
N VAL A 12 1.75 4.50 5.12
CA VAL A 12 1.38 5.06 3.81
C VAL A 12 0.10 4.37 3.32
N SER A 13 -1.00 5.11 3.27
CA SER A 13 -2.24 4.67 2.63
C SER A 13 -2.16 4.89 1.12
N PHE A 14 -1.90 3.81 0.38
CA PHE A 14 -1.80 3.80 -1.07
C PHE A 14 -3.14 3.36 -1.67
N SER A 15 -3.85 4.27 -2.32
CA SER A 15 -5.18 4.02 -2.87
C SER A 15 -5.23 3.28 -4.22
N GLY A 16 -4.09 2.81 -4.76
CA GLY A 16 -4.03 2.20 -6.09
C GLY A 16 -4.11 3.17 -7.28
N GLY A 17 -4.10 4.48 -7.02
CA GLY A 17 -4.08 5.53 -8.04
C GLY A 17 -2.68 6.03 -8.38
N ARG A 18 -2.51 6.67 -9.54
CA ARG A 18 -1.22 7.24 -9.98
C ARG A 18 -0.60 8.22 -8.98
N THR A 19 -1.42 9.09 -8.38
CA THR A 19 -0.94 10.11 -7.43
C THR A 19 -0.45 9.49 -6.12
N SER A 20 -1.18 8.51 -5.57
CA SER A 20 -0.78 7.82 -4.35
C SER A 20 0.42 6.89 -4.60
N ALA A 21 0.51 6.27 -5.78
CA ALA A 21 1.70 5.55 -6.23
C ALA A 21 2.93 6.46 -6.36
N TYR A 22 2.76 7.67 -6.91
CA TYR A 22 3.84 8.65 -6.98
C TYR A 22 4.33 9.05 -5.59
N MET A 23 3.41 9.32 -4.65
CA MET A 23 3.76 9.61 -3.26
C MET A 23 4.51 8.44 -2.61
N LEU A 24 4.03 7.20 -2.77
CA LEU A 24 4.72 6.02 -2.28
C LEU A 24 6.14 5.94 -2.87
N ARG A 25 6.31 6.15 -4.17
CA ARG A 25 7.64 6.14 -4.80
C ARG A 25 8.58 7.18 -4.19
N GLN A 26 8.10 8.39 -3.92
CA GLN A 26 8.89 9.43 -3.25
C GLN A 26 9.32 9.04 -1.83
N VAL A 27 8.45 8.34 -1.08
CA VAL A 27 8.81 7.78 0.24
C VAL A 27 9.90 6.72 0.09
N LEU A 28 9.76 5.79 -0.86
CA LEU A 28 10.78 4.75 -1.07
C LEU A 28 12.13 5.35 -1.50
N ASP A 29 12.15 6.35 -2.38
CA ASP A 29 13.39 6.99 -2.86
C ASP A 29 14.07 7.86 -1.79
N ALA A 30 13.34 8.34 -0.79
CA ALA A 30 13.87 9.22 0.26
C ALA A 30 14.44 8.45 1.47
N ASN A 31 14.26 7.13 1.54
CA ASN A 31 14.59 6.33 2.72
C ASN A 31 15.36 5.05 2.32
N ASP A 32 16.56 4.89 2.88
CA ASP A 32 17.39 3.69 2.67
C ASP A 32 16.93 2.51 3.54
N ASP A 33 16.34 2.81 4.71
CA ASP A 33 15.76 1.86 5.64
C ASP A 33 14.23 2.01 5.64
N LEU A 34 13.54 0.88 5.46
CA LEU A 34 12.10 0.77 5.31
C LEU A 34 11.45 -0.11 6.39
N ASP A 35 12.20 -0.52 7.43
CA ASP A 35 11.70 -1.43 8.47
C ASP A 35 10.51 -0.83 9.25
N ASP A 36 10.47 0.50 9.37
CA ASP A 36 9.40 1.26 10.00
C ASP A 36 8.27 1.68 9.03
N LEU A 37 8.31 1.25 7.76
CA LEU A 37 7.30 1.57 6.76
C LEU A 37 6.23 0.48 6.66
N ILE A 38 4.98 0.87 6.88
CA ILE A 38 3.80 0.04 6.57
C ILE A 38 3.05 0.68 5.41
N VAL A 39 2.97 -0.03 4.28
CA VAL A 39 2.14 0.39 3.14
C VAL A 39 0.84 -0.39 3.16
N THR A 40 -0.30 0.31 3.09
CA THR A 40 -1.62 -0.32 3.07
C THR A 40 -2.39 0.05 1.81
N PHE A 41 -3.13 -0.91 1.24
CA PHE A 41 -4.16 -0.68 0.23
C PHE A 41 -5.52 -1.12 0.80
N ALA A 42 -6.51 -0.23 0.78
CA ALA A 42 -7.85 -0.51 1.27
C ALA A 42 -8.73 -0.98 0.11
N ASN A 43 -8.84 -2.30 -0.06
CA ASN A 43 -9.71 -2.93 -1.03
C ASN A 43 -11.18 -2.74 -0.64
N THR A 44 -11.97 -2.20 -1.56
CA THR A 44 -13.42 -2.01 -1.37
C THR A 44 -14.24 -3.25 -1.76
N GLY A 45 -13.62 -4.26 -2.35
CA GLY A 45 -14.31 -5.40 -2.99
C GLY A 45 -15.02 -5.03 -4.29
N LYS A 46 -14.85 -3.79 -4.78
CA LYS A 46 -15.42 -3.25 -6.03
C LYS A 46 -14.38 -2.51 -6.87
N GLU A 47 -13.12 -2.73 -6.59
CA GLU A 47 -12.03 -2.14 -7.36
C GLU A 47 -12.03 -2.67 -8.79
N HIS A 48 -11.59 -1.83 -9.72
CA HIS A 48 -11.39 -2.29 -11.08
C HIS A 48 -10.21 -3.28 -11.12
N PRO A 49 -10.25 -4.39 -11.88
CA PRO A 49 -9.15 -5.36 -11.94
C PRO A 49 -7.79 -4.72 -12.25
N ALA A 50 -7.76 -3.75 -13.16
CA ALA A 50 -6.55 -2.98 -13.48
C ALA A 50 -5.97 -2.21 -12.27
N THR A 51 -6.78 -1.81 -11.29
CA THR A 51 -6.29 -1.21 -10.04
C THR A 51 -5.57 -2.26 -9.20
N LEU A 52 -6.14 -3.46 -9.07
CA LEU A 52 -5.52 -4.57 -8.35
C LEU A 52 -4.19 -4.97 -9.01
N ASP A 53 -4.18 -5.09 -10.34
CA ASP A 53 -2.97 -5.37 -11.12
C ASP A 53 -1.91 -4.30 -10.88
N PHE A 54 -2.31 -3.03 -10.88
CA PHE A 54 -1.39 -1.92 -10.67
C PHE A 54 -0.79 -1.92 -9.25
N VAL A 55 -1.60 -2.15 -8.21
CA VAL A 55 -1.11 -2.25 -6.83
C VAL A 55 -0.13 -3.42 -6.69
N ASN A 56 -0.48 -4.59 -7.25
CA ASN A 56 0.37 -5.77 -7.23
C ASN A 56 1.71 -5.54 -7.98
N GLU A 57 1.66 -4.92 -9.15
CA GLU A 57 2.87 -4.56 -9.91
C GLU A 57 3.75 -3.55 -9.18
N CYS A 58 3.17 -2.56 -8.50
CA CYS A 58 3.91 -1.64 -7.64
C CYS A 58 4.65 -2.39 -6.52
N ALA A 59 3.97 -3.30 -5.81
CA ALA A 59 4.60 -4.12 -4.77
C ALA A 59 5.78 -4.93 -5.32
N ARG A 60 5.57 -5.63 -6.45
CA ARG A 60 6.58 -6.50 -7.06
C ARG A 60 7.77 -5.73 -7.62
N ARG A 61 7.53 -4.65 -8.37
CA ARG A 61 8.60 -3.89 -9.04
C ARG A 61 9.42 -3.04 -8.09
N TRP A 62 8.79 -2.54 -7.03
CA TRP A 62 9.48 -1.74 -6.02
C TRP A 62 9.95 -2.57 -4.83
N GLN A 63 9.65 -3.88 -4.83
CA GLN A 63 10.00 -4.83 -3.77
C GLN A 63 9.56 -4.33 -2.38
N VAL A 64 8.37 -3.73 -2.32
CA VAL A 64 7.77 -3.23 -1.08
C VAL A 64 6.53 -4.06 -0.74
N PRO A 65 6.42 -4.61 0.48
CA PRO A 65 5.20 -5.28 0.90
C PRO A 65 4.05 -4.27 1.01
N ILE A 66 2.90 -4.61 0.45
CA ILE A 66 1.66 -3.84 0.59
C ILE A 66 0.67 -4.73 1.33
N VAL A 67 0.12 -4.23 2.43
CA VAL A 67 -0.93 -4.91 3.20
C VAL A 67 -2.28 -4.58 2.58
N TRP A 68 -2.98 -5.59 2.08
CA TRP A 68 -4.29 -5.43 1.46
C TRP A 68 -5.35 -5.63 2.54
N LEU A 69 -6.07 -4.56 2.86
CA LEU A 69 -7.13 -4.55 3.86
C LEU A 69 -8.47 -4.58 3.15
N GLU A 70 -9.36 -5.48 3.55
CA GLU A 70 -10.73 -5.54 3.04
C GLU A 70 -11.72 -5.52 4.19
N TYR A 71 -12.78 -4.70 4.07
CA TYR A 71 -13.82 -4.61 5.10
C TYR A 71 -14.52 -5.96 5.31
N ARG A 72 -14.77 -6.30 6.57
CA ARG A 72 -15.58 -7.45 6.98
C ARG A 72 -16.63 -6.99 7.97
N ASP A 73 -17.86 -7.44 7.79
CA ASP A 73 -18.96 -7.16 8.71
C ASP A 73 -18.97 -8.18 9.86
N ASP A 74 -17.87 -8.22 10.60
CA ASP A 74 -17.66 -9.08 11.77
C ASP A 74 -16.96 -8.30 12.89
N ASP A 75 -16.75 -8.92 14.07
CA ASP A 75 -16.15 -8.26 15.24
C ASP A 75 -14.74 -7.71 14.97
N ARG A 76 -14.02 -8.24 13.97
CA ARG A 76 -12.68 -7.80 13.60
C ARG A 76 -12.72 -6.57 12.68
N GLY A 77 -13.79 -6.41 11.90
CA GLY A 77 -14.02 -5.27 11.02
C GLY A 77 -13.24 -5.28 9.70
N PHE A 78 -12.22 -6.15 9.56
CA PHE A 78 -11.44 -6.31 8.34
C PHE A 78 -10.73 -7.66 8.25
N ALA A 79 -10.36 -8.03 7.01
CA ALA A 79 -9.42 -9.11 6.71
C ALA A 79 -8.18 -8.56 6.01
N ILE A 80 -7.05 -9.24 6.21
CA ILE A 80 -5.89 -9.08 5.33
C ILE A 80 -6.05 -10.09 4.20
N VAL A 81 -6.12 -9.60 2.97
CA VAL A 81 -6.29 -10.42 1.75
C VAL A 81 -5.01 -10.42 0.93
N THR A 82 -4.94 -11.25 -0.10
CA THR A 82 -3.88 -11.19 -1.12
C THR A 82 -4.45 -10.68 -2.44
N TYR A 83 -3.59 -10.42 -3.42
CA TYR A 83 -4.04 -10.07 -4.78
C TYR A 83 -5.00 -11.12 -5.36
N GLU A 84 -4.79 -12.41 -5.05
CA GLU A 84 -5.62 -13.52 -5.52
C GLU A 84 -6.97 -13.64 -4.79
N THR A 85 -7.10 -13.06 -3.59
CA THR A 85 -8.31 -13.15 -2.76
C THR A 85 -9.00 -11.80 -2.52
N ALA A 86 -8.55 -10.76 -3.23
CA ALA A 86 -9.11 -9.40 -3.20
C ALA A 86 -10.30 -9.25 -4.15
#